data_AF-V5IDX1-F1
#
_entry.id   AF-V5IDX1-F1
#
_cell.length_a   1.000
_cell.length_b   1.000
_cell.length_c   1.000
_cell.angle_alpha   90.00
_cell.angle_beta   90.00
_cell.angle_gamma   90.00
#
_symmetry.space_group_name_H-M   'P 1'
#
loop_
_entity.id
_entity.type
_entity.pdbx_description
1 polymer ?
#
loop_
_entity_poly.entity_id
_entity_poly.type
_entity_poly.pdbx_seq_one_letter_code
_entity_poly.pdbx_strand_id
1 'polypeptide(L)'
;VYPLTQTWYVLYRNYKKDPAFGTSKCLRHTQLKSEKDGQYRTLAQYGENYSAEALMTLGSTEGYTAKNQINIQPDGQNITLHLYISYLDANKCAVSRSLYVNEDA
;
A
#
# COMPACT_ATOMS: atom_id res chain seq x y z
N VAL A 1 9.89 -2.53 -12.73
CA VAL A 1 10.10 -3.44 -11.57
C VAL A 1 9.28 -2.89 -10.41
N TYR A 2 8.42 -3.70 -9.82
CA TYR A 2 7.62 -3.32 -8.65
C TYR A 2 8.49 -3.38 -7.39
N PRO A 3 8.39 -2.42 -6.46
CA PRO A 3 9.45 -2.18 -5.48
C PRO A 3 9.44 -3.12 -4.26
N LEU A 4 8.42 -3.96 -4.06
CA LEU A 4 8.32 -4.84 -2.89
C LEU A 4 9.12 -6.16 -3.06
N THR A 5 10.35 -6.11 -3.56
CA THR A 5 11.24 -7.30 -3.58
C THR A 5 11.65 -7.78 -2.18
N GLN A 6 11.38 -6.95 -1.16
CA GLN A 6 11.63 -7.21 0.25
C GLN A 6 10.40 -6.84 1.08
N THR A 7 10.44 -7.10 2.40
CA THR A 7 9.40 -6.62 3.33
C THR A 7 9.61 -5.14 3.61
N TRP A 8 8.55 -4.35 3.44
CA TRP A 8 8.54 -2.92 3.69
C TRP A 8 7.85 -2.60 5.00
N TYR A 9 8.48 -1.78 5.83
CA TYR A 9 7.96 -1.38 7.13
C TYR A 9 7.43 0.05 7.08
N VAL A 10 6.21 0.27 7.56
CA VAL A 10 5.65 1.61 7.65
C VAL A 10 6.19 2.27 8.93
N LEU A 11 7.19 3.12 8.75
CA LEU A 11 7.88 3.80 9.84
C LEU A 11 7.12 4.99 10.39
N TYR A 12 6.33 5.66 9.54
CA TYR A 12 5.61 6.88 9.88
C TYR A 12 4.29 6.97 9.13
N ARG A 13 3.26 7.48 9.82
CA ARG A 13 1.99 7.95 9.26
C ARG A 13 1.63 9.24 9.95
N ASN A 14 1.04 10.18 9.21
CA ASN A 14 0.65 11.49 9.72
C ASN A 14 -0.72 11.49 10.43
N TYR A 15 -1.52 10.42 10.31
CA TYR A 15 -2.80 10.26 11.00
C TYR A 15 -2.67 9.31 12.19
N LYS A 16 -3.32 9.64 13.31
CA LYS A 16 -3.34 8.79 14.51
C LYS A 16 -4.24 7.56 14.33
N LYS A 17 -5.35 7.70 13.59
CA LYS A 17 -6.32 6.63 13.33
C LYS A 17 -6.48 6.46 11.83
N ASP A 18 -5.78 5.49 11.27
CA ASP A 18 -5.84 5.17 9.85
C ASP A 18 -7.16 4.44 9.51
N PRO A 19 -7.88 4.78 8.44
CA PRO A 19 -9.13 4.10 8.08
C PRO A 19 -8.98 2.60 7.76
N ALA A 20 -7.84 2.16 7.23
CA ALA A 20 -7.59 0.75 6.93
C ALA A 20 -7.03 -0.01 8.15
N PHE A 21 -6.22 0.65 8.99
CA PHE A 21 -5.44 -0.02 10.04
C PHE A 21 -5.76 0.44 11.47
N GLY A 22 -6.67 1.41 11.65
CA GLY A 22 -6.97 2.04 12.93
C GLY A 22 -5.73 2.66 13.57
N THR A 23 -5.56 2.42 14.87
CA THR A 23 -4.40 2.86 15.66
C THR A 23 -3.26 1.83 15.68
N SER A 24 -3.37 0.74 14.92
CA SER A 24 -2.42 -0.37 14.93
C SER A 24 -1.01 0.08 14.55
N LYS A 25 0.00 -0.43 15.24
CA LYS A 25 1.43 -0.18 14.96
C LYS A 25 2.05 -1.38 14.22
N CYS A 26 3.36 -1.33 13.98
CA CYS A 26 4.13 -2.44 13.41
C CYS A 26 3.63 -2.92 12.04
N LEU A 27 3.06 -2.00 11.25
CA LEU A 27 2.57 -2.31 9.91
C LEU A 27 3.74 -2.64 8.99
N ARG A 28 3.67 -3.80 8.36
CA ARG A 28 4.62 -4.25 7.34
C ARG A 28 3.87 -4.85 6.15
N HIS A 29 4.44 -4.66 4.97
CA HIS A 29 3.93 -5.19 3.71
C HIS A 29 4.95 -6.10 3.06
N THR A 30 4.52 -7.29 2.66
CA THR A 30 5.36 -8.27 1.97
C THR A 30 4.65 -8.73 0.70
N GLN A 31 5.39 -8.90 -0.39
CA GLN A 31 4.88 -9.55 -1.59
C GLN A 31 4.86 -11.08 -1.39
N LEU A 32 3.73 -11.73 -1.64
CA LEU A 32 3.54 -13.17 -1.36
C LEU A 32 4.01 -14.09 -2.50
N LYS A 33 3.84 -13.66 -3.76
CA LYS A 33 4.15 -14.45 -4.96
C LYS A 33 4.80 -13.57 -6.02
N SER A 34 5.44 -14.19 -7.01
CA SER A 34 5.88 -13.50 -8.22
C SER A 34 4.70 -12.79 -8.89
N GLU A 35 4.99 -11.63 -9.47
CA GLU A 35 4.05 -10.82 -10.25
C GLU A 35 3.39 -11.65 -11.35
N LYS A 36 2.10 -11.39 -11.60
CA LYS A 36 1.36 -11.94 -12.72
C LYS A 36 0.54 -10.85 -13.40
N ASP A 37 0.82 -10.60 -14.67
CA ASP A 37 0.07 -9.67 -15.53
C ASP A 37 -0.09 -8.24 -14.96
N GLY A 38 0.96 -7.71 -14.32
CA GLY A 38 0.98 -6.41 -13.66
C GLY A 38 0.27 -6.38 -12.31
N GLN A 39 -0.08 -7.53 -11.76
CA GLN A 39 -0.76 -7.69 -10.48
C GLN A 39 0.16 -8.31 -9.43
N TYR A 40 0.11 -7.76 -8.22
CA TYR A 40 1.00 -8.12 -7.12
C TYR A 40 0.17 -8.56 -5.92
N ARG A 41 0.30 -9.83 -5.53
CA ARG A 41 -0.29 -10.33 -4.29
C ARG A 41 0.57 -9.91 -3.11
N THR A 42 -0.04 -9.27 -2.13
CA THR A 42 0.65 -8.73 -0.96
C THR A 42 -0.06 -9.12 0.33
N LEU A 43 0.72 -9.16 1.40
CA LEU A 43 0.27 -9.38 2.77
C LEU A 43 0.65 -8.15 3.59
N ALA A 44 -0.36 -7.51 4.19
CA ALA A 44 -0.18 -6.56 5.26
C ALA A 44 -0.25 -7.30 6.60
N GLN A 45 0.70 -7.05 7.49
CA GLN A 45 0.66 -7.52 8.88
C GLN A 45 0.81 -6.32 9.80
N TYR A 46 0.00 -6.24 10.85
CA TYR A 46 -0.05 -5.09 11.74
C TYR A 46 -0.60 -5.45 13.12
N GLY A 47 -0.33 -4.57 14.09
CA GLY A 47 -0.55 -4.90 15.50
C GLY A 47 0.26 -6.13 15.90
N GLU A 48 -0.24 -6.89 16.88
CA GLU A 48 0.39 -8.14 17.29
C GLU A 48 -0.04 -9.33 16.42
N ASN A 49 -1.32 -9.36 15.99
CA ASN A 49 -1.93 -10.58 15.43
C ASN A 49 -2.79 -10.35 14.17
N TYR A 50 -2.82 -9.14 13.60
CA TYR A 50 -3.67 -8.87 12.44
C TYR A 50 -2.91 -9.04 11.13
N SER A 51 -3.61 -9.58 10.13
CA SER A 51 -3.10 -9.67 8.78
C SER A 51 -4.22 -9.53 7.75
N ALA A 52 -3.88 -9.03 6.57
CA ALA A 52 -4.80 -8.88 5.45
C ALA A 52 -4.05 -9.10 4.13
N GLU A 53 -4.61 -9.96 3.28
CA GLU A 53 -4.13 -10.11 1.90
C GLU A 53 -4.81 -9.10 0.98
N ALA A 54 -4.08 -8.66 -0.04
CA ALA A 54 -4.60 -7.74 -1.03
C ALA A 54 -3.98 -7.97 -2.41
N LEU A 55 -4.73 -7.61 -3.45
CA LEU A 55 -4.21 -7.45 -4.80
C LEU A 55 -3.79 -5.99 -5.01
N MET A 56 -2.55 -5.77 -5.44
CA MET A 56 -2.05 -4.45 -5.80
C MET A 56 -1.82 -4.34 -7.31
N THR A 57 -2.15 -3.20 -7.89
CA THR A 57 -1.82 -2.85 -9.28
C THR A 57 -1.25 -1.44 -9.37
N LEU A 58 -0.50 -1.17 -10.43
CA LEU A 58 0.11 0.13 -10.67
C LEU A 58 -0.61 0.91 -11.78
N GLY A 59 -0.95 2.15 -11.48
CA GLY A 59 -1.57 3.12 -12.39
C GLY A 59 -0.67 4.31 -12.69
N SER A 60 -0.98 5.02 -13.77
CA SER A 60 -0.47 6.36 -14.03
C SER A 60 -1.65 7.32 -13.95
N THR A 61 -1.50 8.42 -13.20
CA THR A 61 -2.51 9.48 -13.15
C THR A 61 -2.40 10.39 -14.37
N GLU A 62 -3.40 11.24 -14.58
CA GLU A 62 -3.38 12.25 -15.64
C GLU A 62 -2.09 13.08 -15.62
N GLY A 63 -1.49 13.27 -16.80
CA GLY A 63 -0.23 13.99 -16.97
C GLY A 63 1.04 13.18 -16.68
N TYR A 64 0.93 11.94 -16.18
CA TYR A 64 2.08 11.08 -15.89
C TYR A 64 2.17 9.91 -16.85
N THR A 65 3.37 9.67 -17.39
CA THR A 65 3.71 8.41 -18.07
C THR A 65 4.20 7.37 -17.07
N ALA A 66 4.94 7.81 -16.04
CA ALA A 66 5.40 6.97 -14.95
C ALA A 66 4.23 6.45 -14.08
N LYS A 67 4.40 5.24 -13.53
CA LYS A 67 3.44 4.64 -12.60
C LYS A 67 3.56 5.28 -11.23
N ASN A 68 2.70 6.26 -10.95
CA ASN A 68 2.72 7.06 -9.72
C ASN A 68 1.54 6.75 -8.77
N GLN A 69 0.69 5.77 -9.10
CA GLN A 69 -0.45 5.36 -8.28
C GLN A 69 -0.38 3.85 -7.99
N ILE A 70 -0.68 3.48 -6.75
CA ILE A 70 -0.91 2.09 -6.32
C ILE A 70 -2.40 1.94 -6.01
N ASN A 71 -3.04 0.98 -6.65
CA ASN A 71 -4.42 0.59 -6.35
C ASN A 71 -4.37 -0.70 -5.55
N ILE A 72 -4.99 -0.70 -4.37
CA ILE A 72 -4.98 -1.82 -3.43
C ILE A 72 -6.42 -2.30 -3.28
N GLN A 73 -6.65 -3.57 -3.59
CA GLN A 73 -7.94 -4.24 -3.41
C GLN A 73 -7.77 -5.31 -2.31
N PRO A 74 -8.23 -5.04 -1.07
CA PRO A 74 -8.18 -6.01 0.02
C PRO A 74 -9.09 -7.21 -0.26
N ASP A 75 -8.63 -8.41 0.12
CA ASP A 75 -9.44 -9.62 -0.04
C ASP A 75 -10.69 -9.58 0.83
N GLY A 76 -11.81 -10.04 0.27
CA GLY A 76 -13.10 -10.03 0.95
C GLY A 76 -13.76 -8.66 1.07
N GLN A 77 -13.17 -7.60 0.50
CA GLN A 77 -13.75 -6.26 0.47
C GLN A 77 -14.03 -5.81 -0.96
N ASN A 78 -15.16 -5.13 -1.18
CA ASN A 78 -15.50 -4.55 -2.48
C ASN A 78 -15.13 -3.05 -2.53
N ILE A 79 -13.89 -2.74 -2.14
CA ILE A 79 -13.33 -1.38 -2.18
C ILE A 79 -11.95 -1.41 -2.82
N THR A 80 -11.57 -0.27 -3.39
CA THR A 80 -10.20 -0.02 -3.86
C THR A 80 -9.63 1.17 -3.11
N LEU A 81 -8.49 0.97 -2.46
CA LEU A 81 -7.73 2.04 -1.82
C LEU A 81 -6.69 2.57 -2.80
N HIS A 82 -6.60 3.89 -2.92
CA HIS A 82 -5.64 4.56 -3.79
C HIS A 82 -4.52 5.21 -2.98
N LEU A 83 -3.28 4.82 -3.26
CA LEU A 83 -2.08 5.47 -2.76
C LEU A 83 -1.32 6.14 -3.90
N TYR A 84 -0.82 7.34 -3.66
CA TYR A 84 -0.05 8.11 -4.63
C TYR A 84 1.40 8.15 -4.19
N ILE A 85 2.29 7.70 -5.06
CA ILE A 85 3.73 7.66 -4.82
C ILE A 85 4.26 9.08 -4.98
N SER A 86 4.67 9.69 -3.87
CA SER A 86 5.32 11.01 -3.87
C SER A 86 6.83 10.88 -4.06
N TYR A 87 7.42 9.81 -3.54
CA TYR A 87 8.83 9.47 -3.71
C TYR A 87 9.03 7.97 -3.62
N LEU A 88 9.98 7.42 -4.38
CA LEU A 88 10.35 6.00 -4.34
C LEU A 88 11.84 5.84 -4.69
N ASP A 89 12.59 5.25 -3.76
CA ASP A 89 13.82 4.53 -4.02
C ASP A 89 13.56 3.06 -3.67
N ALA A 90 13.42 2.22 -4.71
CA ALA A 90 13.02 0.82 -4.56
C ALA A 90 13.96 -0.03 -3.68
N ASN A 91 15.19 0.45 -3.44
CA ASN A 91 16.16 -0.24 -2.60
C ASN A 91 16.25 0.32 -1.17
N LYS A 92 15.50 1.40 -0.86
CA LYS A 92 15.63 2.11 0.42
C LYS A 92 14.29 2.45 1.05
N CYS A 93 13.50 3.30 0.42
CA CYS A 93 12.31 3.87 1.04
C CYS A 93 11.34 4.48 0.02
N ALA A 94 10.14 4.77 0.49
CA ALA A 94 9.05 5.30 -0.30
C ALA A 94 8.22 6.22 0.58
N VAL A 95 7.70 7.26 -0.03
CA VAL A 95 6.70 8.15 0.57
C VAL A 95 5.48 8.07 -0.30
N SER A 96 4.38 7.61 0.30
CA SER A 96 3.09 7.54 -0.35
C SER A 96 2.05 8.37 0.39
N ARG A 97 1.06 8.84 -0.35
CA ARG A 97 -0.09 9.58 0.18
C ARG A 97 -1.34 8.75 -0.03
N SER A 98 -2.06 8.46 1.05
CA SER A 98 -3.42 7.93 0.99
C SER A 98 -4.42 9.06 0.71
N LEU A 99 -5.38 8.83 -0.19
CA LEU A 99 -6.56 9.69 -0.34
C LEU A 99 -7.72 9.12 0.46
N TYR A 100 -7.54 8.99 1.78
CA TYR A 100 -8.68 8.67 2.62
C TYR A 100 -9.70 9.81 2.47
N VAL A 101 -10.79 9.54 1.75
CA VAL A 101 -11.96 10.41 1.73
C VAL A 101 -12.72 10.09 3.00
N ASN A 102 -12.23 10.60 4.12
CA ASN A 102 -12.89 10.50 5.41
C ASN A 102 -12.61 11.78 6.19
N GLU A 103 -13.65 12.52 6.52
CA GLU A 103 -13.57 13.74 7.32
C GLU A 103 -13.09 13.46 8.76
N ASP A 104 -13.14 12.19 9.20
CA ASP A 104 -12.78 11.72 10.55
C ASP A 104 -11.42 10.97 10.63
N ALA A 105 -10.60 10.96 9.57
CA ALA A 105 -9.29 10.28 9.53
C ALA A 105 -8.14 11.07 10.19
#